data_AF-A0A4Q3N9A5-F1
#
_entry.id   AF-A0A4Q3N9A5-F1
#
_cell.length_a   1.000
_cell.length_b   1.000
_cell.length_c   1.000
_cell.angle_alpha   90.00
_cell.angle_beta   90.00
_cell.angle_gamma   90.00
#
_symmetry.space_group_name_H-M   'P 1'
#
loop_
_entity.id
_entity.type
_entity.pdbx_description
1 polymer ?
#
loop_
_entity_poly.entity_id
_entity_poly.type
_entity_poly.pdbx_seq_one_letter_code
_entity_poly.pdbx_strand_id
1 'polypeptide(L)'
;MKTDPRELALLAAATAPRMDMYSGIHKALRALMADTLLALGRMDADDELELAQVTQRVIELVEFCAAHLKHENDFVHPAIEARAPGASGAIAHEHAQHLAHIAQIADAAAALRLQPAALRMSGATALYRQLALFIAENFLHMNVEETAHNAVLWAHYTDAELAALHDALVASIPPEEMMFVARWMIPFMCPCERAGVLLDIRGKAPAPAF
;
A
#
# COMPACT_ATOMS: atom_id res chain seq x y z
N MET A 1 -18.78 -14.83 35.16
CA MET A 1 -19.11 -14.90 33.72
C MET A 1 -18.73 -16.29 33.25
N LYS A 2 -19.71 -17.16 32.97
CA LYS A 2 -19.46 -18.52 32.44
C LYS A 2 -19.60 -18.42 30.93
N THR A 3 -18.50 -18.44 30.19
CA THR A 3 -18.52 -18.51 28.73
C THR A 3 -19.07 -19.87 28.32
N ASP A 4 -20.19 -19.89 27.57
CA ASP A 4 -20.83 -21.12 27.11
C ASP A 4 -19.94 -21.78 26.03
N PRO A 5 -19.59 -23.07 26.14
CA PRO A 5 -18.89 -23.81 25.10
C PRO A 5 -19.54 -23.72 23.71
N ARG A 6 -20.85 -23.47 23.64
CA ARG A 6 -21.57 -23.22 22.38
C ARG A 6 -21.31 -21.82 21.80
N GLU A 7 -21.14 -20.79 22.63
CA GLU A 7 -20.72 -19.45 22.17
C GLU A 7 -19.29 -19.51 21.61
N LEU A 8 -18.40 -20.27 22.27
CA LEU A 8 -17.05 -20.54 21.76
C LEU A 8 -17.05 -21.35 20.46
N ALA A 9 -17.95 -22.33 20.32
CA ALA A 9 -18.10 -23.10 19.08
C ALA A 9 -18.69 -22.27 17.93
N LEU A 10 -19.59 -21.33 18.22
CA LEU A 10 -20.15 -20.40 17.22
C LEU A 10 -19.11 -19.34 16.78
N LEU A 11 -18.25 -18.88 17.70
CA LEU A 11 -17.10 -18.03 17.37
C LEU A 11 -16.03 -18.79 16.56
N ALA A 12 -15.82 -20.08 16.85
CA ALA A 12 -14.90 -20.95 16.10
C ALA A 12 -15.48 -21.43 14.76
N ALA A 13 -16.81 -21.45 14.61
CA ALA A 13 -17.52 -21.70 13.37
C ALA A 13 -17.69 -20.44 12.50
N ALA A 14 -17.12 -19.30 12.92
CA ALA A 14 -16.96 -18.17 12.03
C ALA A 14 -16.20 -18.66 10.79
N THR A 15 -16.86 -18.55 9.63
CA THR A 15 -16.23 -18.72 8.33
C THR A 15 -14.90 -17.99 8.33
N ALA A 16 -13.87 -18.59 7.73
CA ALA A 16 -12.59 -17.93 7.52
C ALA A 16 -12.86 -16.49 7.02
N PRO A 17 -12.20 -15.46 7.59
CA PRO A 17 -12.45 -14.09 7.18
C PRO A 17 -12.30 -14.02 5.67
N ARG A 18 -13.29 -13.39 5.02
CA ARG A 18 -13.31 -13.25 3.56
C ARG A 18 -12.04 -12.52 3.12
N MET A 19 -11.59 -12.79 1.89
CA MET A 19 -10.37 -12.17 1.37
C MET A 19 -10.49 -10.64 1.43
N ASP A 20 -9.54 -10.03 2.14
CA ASP A 20 -9.35 -8.58 2.17
C ASP A 20 -8.40 -8.21 1.03
N MET A 21 -8.91 -7.47 0.04
CA MET A 21 -8.17 -7.12 -1.18
C MET A 21 -7.02 -6.14 -0.93
N TYR A 22 -7.01 -5.46 0.22
CA TYR A 22 -6.15 -4.32 0.52
C TYR A 22 -5.10 -4.61 1.61
N SER A 23 -5.43 -5.48 2.57
CA SER A 23 -4.64 -5.64 3.81
C SER A 23 -3.13 -5.88 3.62
N GLY A 24 -2.75 -6.68 2.63
CA GLY A 24 -1.35 -6.98 2.35
C GLY A 24 -0.60 -5.76 1.79
N ILE A 25 -1.13 -5.18 0.71
CA ILE A 25 -0.51 -4.06 0.02
C ILE A 25 -0.48 -2.80 0.90
N HIS A 26 -1.51 -2.55 1.70
CA HIS A 26 -1.53 -1.40 2.60
C HIS A 26 -0.57 -1.54 3.79
N LYS A 27 -0.23 -2.76 4.22
CA LYS A 27 0.88 -2.95 5.18
C LYS A 27 2.22 -2.56 4.56
N ALA A 28 2.44 -2.90 3.30
CA ALA A 28 3.65 -2.51 2.57
C ALA A 28 3.77 -0.99 2.43
N LEU A 29 2.68 -0.32 2.02
CA LEU A 29 2.63 1.14 1.90
C LEU A 29 2.89 1.82 3.23
N ARG A 30 2.17 1.43 4.30
CA ARG A 30 2.38 2.00 5.64
C ARG A 30 3.81 1.81 6.14
N ALA A 31 4.41 0.64 5.89
CA ALA A 31 5.78 0.35 6.26
C ALA A 31 6.78 1.27 5.55
N LEU A 32 6.69 1.38 4.21
CA LEU A 32 7.57 2.24 3.43
C LEU A 32 7.35 3.73 3.74
N MET A 33 6.10 4.16 3.92
CA MET A 33 5.76 5.54 4.34
C MET A 33 6.43 5.89 5.67
N ALA A 34 6.29 5.03 6.67
CA ALA A 34 6.89 5.25 7.99
C ALA A 34 8.43 5.25 7.93
N ASP A 35 9.03 4.28 7.24
CA ASP A 35 10.49 4.22 7.06
C ASP A 35 11.03 5.47 6.36
N THR A 36 10.39 5.89 5.27
CA THR A 36 10.79 7.05 4.47
C THR A 36 10.65 8.35 5.25
N LEU A 37 9.55 8.51 6.01
CA LEU A 37 9.32 9.68 6.85
C LEU A 37 10.41 9.80 7.93
N LEU A 38 10.73 8.69 8.60
CA LEU A 38 11.78 8.66 9.62
C LEU A 38 13.16 8.92 9.02
N ALA A 39 13.46 8.33 7.86
CA ALA A 39 14.73 8.54 7.14
C ALA A 39 14.90 10.02 6.76
N LEU A 40 13.86 10.64 6.19
CA LEU A 40 13.89 12.06 5.83
C LEU A 40 13.98 12.98 7.05
N GLY A 41 13.30 12.66 8.14
CA GLY A 41 13.31 13.47 9.36
C GLY A 41 14.64 13.46 10.12
N ARG A 42 15.52 12.48 9.88
CA ARG A 42 16.82 12.32 10.58
C ARG A 42 18.05 12.53 9.69
N MET A 43 17.84 12.74 8.40
CA MET A 43 18.90 12.87 7.38
C MET A 43 19.83 14.05 7.69
N ASP A 44 21.13 13.84 7.54
CA ASP A 44 22.10 14.92 7.44
C ASP A 44 22.08 15.51 6.02
N ALA A 45 21.59 16.75 5.89
CA ALA A 45 21.48 17.42 4.60
C ALA A 45 22.81 17.91 4.02
N ASP A 46 23.89 17.88 4.83
CA ASP A 46 25.24 18.22 4.40
C ASP A 46 26.02 16.98 3.92
N ASP A 47 25.55 15.76 4.21
CA ASP A 47 26.05 14.52 3.62
C ASP A 47 25.40 14.29 2.24
N GLU A 48 26.18 14.50 1.17
CA GLU A 48 25.72 14.33 -0.21
C GLU A 48 25.21 12.92 -0.53
N LEU A 49 25.81 11.89 0.08
CA LEU A 49 25.40 10.51 -0.15
C LEU A 49 24.10 10.21 0.57
N GLU A 50 23.98 10.61 1.85
CA GLU A 50 22.74 10.42 2.61
C GLU A 50 21.58 11.20 1.95
N LEU A 51 21.83 12.45 1.54
CA LEU A 51 20.88 13.26 0.81
C LEU A 51 20.38 12.57 -0.47
N ALA A 52 21.30 12.04 -1.29
CA ALA A 52 20.95 11.35 -2.51
C ALA A 52 20.13 10.07 -2.24
N GLN A 53 20.49 9.30 -1.21
CA GLN A 53 19.80 8.05 -0.86
C GLN A 53 18.40 8.30 -0.31
N VAL A 54 18.24 9.29 0.58
CA VAL A 54 16.95 9.60 1.21
C VAL A 54 15.99 10.24 0.21
N THR A 55 16.46 11.16 -0.64
CA THR A 55 15.61 11.73 -1.70
C THR A 55 15.21 10.68 -2.73
N GLN A 56 16.10 9.74 -3.09
CA GLN A 56 15.74 8.60 -3.95
C GLN A 56 14.68 7.72 -3.28
N ARG A 57 14.75 7.49 -1.97
CA ARG A 57 13.72 6.74 -1.23
C ARG A 57 12.36 7.43 -1.26
N VAL A 58 12.33 8.76 -1.15
CA VAL A 58 11.08 9.53 -1.31
C VAL A 58 10.49 9.34 -2.71
N ILE A 59 11.32 9.35 -3.75
CA ILE A 59 10.89 9.11 -5.13
C ILE A 59 10.34 7.68 -5.28
N GLU A 60 11.05 6.67 -4.79
CA GLU A 60 10.59 5.27 -4.81
C GLU A 60 9.25 5.09 -4.09
N LEU A 61 9.04 5.78 -2.95
CA LEU A 61 7.76 5.75 -2.23
C LEU A 61 6.62 6.32 -3.06
N VAL A 62 6.79 7.50 -3.67
CA VAL A 62 5.68 8.13 -4.40
C VAL A 62 5.40 7.44 -5.74
N GLU A 63 6.42 6.85 -6.38
CA GLU A 63 6.25 5.96 -7.53
C GLU A 63 5.46 4.71 -7.14
N PHE A 64 5.75 4.11 -5.97
CA PHE A 64 5.02 2.97 -5.45
C PHE A 64 3.54 3.32 -5.15
N CYS A 65 3.28 4.49 -4.54
CA CYS A 65 1.91 4.98 -4.36
C CYS A 65 1.19 5.17 -5.70
N ALA A 66 1.85 5.72 -6.73
CA ALA A 66 1.24 5.90 -8.05
C ALA A 66 0.88 4.56 -8.72
N ALA A 67 1.76 3.55 -8.62
CA ALA A 67 1.51 2.22 -9.14
C ALA A 67 0.31 1.56 -8.42
N HIS A 68 0.23 1.70 -7.10
CA HIS A 68 -0.90 1.22 -6.30
C HIS A 68 -2.24 1.81 -6.75
N LEU A 69 -2.34 3.15 -6.87
CA LEU A 69 -3.55 3.81 -7.36
C LEU A 69 -3.94 3.35 -8.77
N LYS A 70 -2.95 3.08 -9.62
CA LYS A 70 -3.20 2.55 -10.96
C LYS A 70 -3.86 1.18 -10.90
N HIS A 71 -3.36 0.26 -10.09
CA HIS A 71 -3.96 -1.09 -9.96
C HIS A 71 -5.38 -1.03 -9.41
N GLU A 72 -5.67 -0.13 -8.49
CA GLU A 72 -7.03 0.06 -7.99
C GLU A 72 -7.97 0.61 -9.05
N ASN A 73 -7.53 1.63 -9.79
CA ASN A 73 -8.30 2.22 -10.89
C ASN A 73 -8.56 1.22 -12.01
N ASP A 74 -7.64 0.29 -12.26
CA ASP A 74 -7.74 -0.67 -13.37
C ASP A 74 -8.50 -1.95 -12.99
N PHE A 75 -8.47 -2.37 -11.72
CA PHE A 75 -9.05 -3.65 -11.27
C PHE A 75 -10.14 -3.50 -10.22
N VAL A 76 -9.86 -2.78 -9.13
CA VAL A 76 -10.73 -2.80 -7.94
C VAL A 76 -11.94 -1.87 -8.11
N HIS A 77 -11.72 -0.63 -8.52
CA HIS A 77 -12.79 0.34 -8.77
C HIS A 77 -13.76 -0.12 -9.87
N PRO A 78 -13.30 -0.65 -11.02
CA PRO A 78 -14.20 -1.20 -12.03
C PRO A 78 -15.04 -2.37 -11.50
N ALA A 79 -14.46 -3.24 -10.66
CA ALA A 79 -15.19 -4.33 -10.04
C ALA A 79 -16.28 -3.83 -9.07
N ILE A 80 -15.97 -2.80 -8.27
CA ILE A 80 -16.94 -2.17 -7.38
C ILE A 80 -18.09 -1.55 -8.20
N GLU A 81 -17.76 -0.70 -9.16
CA GLU A 81 -18.74 0.03 -9.98
C GLU A 81 -19.61 -0.91 -10.83
N ALA A 82 -19.09 -2.06 -11.26
CA ALA A 82 -19.86 -3.06 -12.01
C ALA A 82 -21.02 -3.66 -11.22
N ARG A 83 -20.96 -3.70 -9.88
CA ARG A 83 -22.00 -4.30 -9.02
C ARG A 83 -22.66 -3.31 -8.05
N ALA A 84 -22.03 -2.17 -7.81
CA ALA A 84 -22.54 -1.08 -6.98
C ALA A 84 -22.15 0.29 -7.59
N PRO A 85 -22.85 0.75 -8.64
CA PRO A 85 -22.53 2.02 -9.30
C PRO A 85 -22.54 3.21 -8.33
N GLY A 86 -21.51 4.04 -8.42
CA GLY A 86 -21.27 5.21 -7.56
C GLY A 86 -20.59 4.92 -6.24
N ALA A 87 -20.35 3.64 -5.89
CA ALA A 87 -19.76 3.26 -4.61
C ALA A 87 -18.28 3.64 -4.48
N SER A 88 -17.55 3.82 -5.59
CA SER A 88 -16.17 4.33 -5.59
C SER A 88 -16.07 5.81 -6.00
N GLY A 89 -17.20 6.49 -6.24
CA GLY A 89 -17.24 7.82 -6.84
C GLY A 89 -16.59 8.93 -5.99
N ALA A 90 -16.72 8.86 -4.65
CA ALA A 90 -16.05 9.81 -3.75
C ALA A 90 -14.52 9.69 -3.82
N ILE A 91 -14.01 8.45 -3.92
CA ILE A 91 -12.57 8.16 -3.92
C ILE A 91 -11.91 8.41 -5.29
N ALA A 92 -12.63 8.24 -6.39
CA ALA A 92 -12.07 8.51 -7.72
C ALA A 92 -11.57 9.96 -7.87
N HIS A 93 -12.20 10.93 -7.19
CA HIS A 93 -11.72 12.31 -7.15
C HIS A 93 -10.46 12.49 -6.28
N GLU A 94 -10.35 11.71 -5.20
CA GLU A 94 -9.19 11.69 -4.30
C GLU A 94 -7.94 11.15 -5.02
N HIS A 95 -8.08 10.15 -5.90
CA HIS A 95 -6.94 9.60 -6.67
C HIS A 95 -6.27 10.65 -7.56
N ALA A 96 -7.05 11.53 -8.21
CA ALA A 96 -6.49 12.60 -9.02
C ALA A 96 -5.70 13.62 -8.18
N GLN A 97 -6.19 13.93 -6.97
CA GLN A 97 -5.49 14.80 -6.02
C GLN A 97 -4.22 14.14 -5.49
N HIS A 98 -4.27 12.85 -5.15
CA HIS A 98 -3.11 12.08 -4.73
C HIS A 98 -2.02 12.03 -5.81
N LEU A 99 -2.38 11.83 -7.08
CA LEU A 99 -1.43 11.87 -8.19
C LEU A 99 -0.76 13.24 -8.33
N ALA A 100 -1.48 14.33 -8.08
CA ALA A 100 -0.90 15.67 -8.05
C ALA A 100 0.08 15.86 -6.87
N HIS A 101 -0.27 15.38 -5.68
CA HIS A 101 0.62 15.42 -4.50
C HIS A 101 1.88 14.55 -4.71
N ILE A 102 1.73 13.38 -5.34
CA ILE A 102 2.85 12.51 -5.73
C ILE A 102 3.84 13.26 -6.62
N ALA A 103 3.35 13.91 -7.67
CA ALA A 103 4.21 14.68 -8.58
C ALA A 103 4.94 15.82 -7.85
N GLN A 104 4.23 16.56 -7.00
CA GLN A 104 4.82 17.66 -6.21
C GLN A 104 5.92 17.18 -5.26
N ILE A 105 5.72 16.06 -4.59
CA ILE A 105 6.71 15.48 -3.67
C ILE A 105 7.92 14.95 -4.44
N ALA A 106 7.71 14.29 -5.58
CA ALA A 106 8.78 13.81 -6.45
C ALA A 106 9.66 14.98 -6.94
N ASP A 107 9.03 16.05 -7.46
CA ASP A 107 9.72 17.25 -7.92
C ASP A 107 10.50 17.93 -6.79
N ALA A 108 9.91 18.03 -5.60
CA ALA A 108 10.57 18.62 -4.44
C ALA A 108 11.78 17.78 -3.97
N ALA A 109 11.67 16.45 -3.98
CA ALA A 109 12.77 15.55 -3.65
C ALA A 109 13.92 15.65 -4.68
N ALA A 110 13.60 15.69 -5.97
CA ALA A 110 14.57 15.86 -7.04
C ALA A 110 15.27 17.23 -6.96
N ALA A 111 14.51 18.30 -6.74
CA ALA A 111 15.02 19.66 -6.64
C ALA A 111 15.93 19.86 -5.42
N LEU A 112 15.64 19.19 -4.29
CA LEU A 112 16.40 19.32 -3.05
C LEU A 112 17.89 18.99 -3.24
N ARG A 113 18.21 17.96 -4.05
CA ARG A 113 19.59 17.57 -4.36
C ARG A 113 20.37 18.64 -5.11
N LEU A 114 19.67 19.50 -5.86
CA LEU A 114 20.26 20.55 -6.68
C LEU A 114 20.38 21.89 -5.93
N GLN A 115 19.87 21.96 -4.70
CA GLN A 115 19.94 23.20 -3.91
C GLN A 115 21.36 23.48 -3.41
N PRO A 116 21.75 24.77 -3.31
CA PRO A 116 22.95 25.18 -2.58
C PRO A 116 22.92 24.64 -1.16
N ALA A 117 24.08 24.22 -0.62
CA ALA A 117 24.20 23.63 0.72
C ALA A 117 23.47 24.45 1.80
N ALA A 118 23.59 25.78 1.77
CA ALA A 118 22.94 26.69 2.71
C ALA A 118 21.40 26.62 2.73
N LEU A 119 20.76 26.10 1.68
CA LEU A 119 19.29 25.98 1.57
C LEU A 119 18.78 24.57 1.85
N ARG A 120 19.63 23.53 1.76
CA ARG A 120 19.20 22.13 1.81
C ARG A 120 18.45 21.76 3.08
N MET A 121 18.92 22.18 4.25
CA MET A 121 18.23 21.89 5.52
C MET A 121 16.81 22.46 5.54
N SER A 122 16.62 23.67 5.01
CA SER A 122 15.29 24.30 4.91
C SER A 122 14.37 23.58 3.91
N GLY A 123 14.93 23.15 2.77
CA GLY A 123 14.22 22.35 1.76
C GLY A 123 13.85 20.96 2.28
N ALA A 124 14.75 20.28 2.98
CA ALA A 124 14.51 18.99 3.63
C ALA A 124 13.39 19.09 4.67
N THR A 125 13.39 20.15 5.48
CA THR A 125 12.32 20.41 6.46
C THR A 125 10.97 20.63 5.79
N ALA A 126 10.94 21.36 4.66
CA ALA A 126 9.70 21.58 3.90
C ALA A 126 9.18 20.26 3.29
N LEU A 127 10.06 19.48 2.66
CA LEU A 127 9.72 18.17 2.09
C LEU A 127 9.22 17.20 3.16
N TYR A 128 9.85 17.18 4.34
CA TYR A 128 9.43 16.35 5.48
C TYR A 128 7.99 16.67 5.92
N ARG A 129 7.64 17.95 6.01
CA ARG A 129 6.27 18.37 6.39
C ARG A 129 5.25 18.02 5.31
N GLN A 130 5.60 18.21 4.03
CA GLN A 130 4.74 17.82 2.92
C GLN A 130 4.51 16.31 2.90
N LEU A 131 5.57 15.51 3.08
CA LEU A 131 5.48 14.06 3.15
C LEU A 131 4.61 13.60 4.32
N ALA A 132 4.72 14.23 5.50
CA ALA A 132 3.89 13.91 6.66
C ALA A 132 2.39 14.13 6.39
N LEU A 133 2.02 15.22 5.70
CA LEU A 133 0.63 15.49 5.32
C LEU A 133 0.13 14.48 4.28
N PHE A 134 0.93 14.20 3.26
CA PHE A 134 0.62 13.17 2.26
C PHE A 134 0.39 11.80 2.89
N ILE A 135 1.22 11.39 3.86
CA ILE A 135 1.05 10.13 4.57
C ILE A 135 -0.26 10.13 5.38
N ALA A 136 -0.60 11.24 6.04
CA ALA A 136 -1.85 11.34 6.78
C ALA A 136 -3.08 11.19 5.87
N GLU A 137 -3.06 11.81 4.69
CA GLU A 137 -4.10 11.68 3.67
C GLU A 137 -4.21 10.23 3.18
N ASN A 138 -3.08 9.58 2.88
CA ASN A 138 -3.06 8.17 2.47
C ASN A 138 -3.62 7.24 3.55
N PHE A 139 -3.40 7.52 4.83
CA PHE A 139 -3.94 6.70 5.91
C PHE A 139 -5.47 6.81 6.01
N LEU A 140 -6.02 8.01 5.79
CA LEU A 140 -7.47 8.21 5.74
C LEU A 140 -8.08 7.50 4.53
N HIS A 141 -7.44 7.62 3.38
CA HIS A 141 -7.83 6.99 2.14
C HIS A 141 -7.84 5.45 2.25
N MET A 142 -6.71 4.84 2.66
CA MET A 142 -6.61 3.39 2.86
C MET A 142 -7.61 2.85 3.88
N ASN A 143 -8.00 3.65 4.87
CA ASN A 143 -9.05 3.24 5.83
C ASN A 143 -10.42 3.11 5.14
N VAL A 144 -10.78 4.00 4.22
CA VAL A 144 -12.05 3.90 3.48
C VAL A 144 -12.04 2.66 2.60
N GLU A 145 -10.92 2.34 1.96
CA GLU A 145 -10.79 1.15 1.11
C GLU A 145 -10.91 -0.15 1.92
N GLU A 146 -10.15 -0.24 3.01
CA GLU A 146 -10.17 -1.40 3.91
C GLU A 146 -11.53 -1.64 4.56
N THR A 147 -12.33 -0.58 4.74
CA THR A 147 -13.65 -0.67 5.39
C THR A 147 -14.81 -0.66 4.41
N ALA A 148 -15.04 0.44 3.70
CA ALA A 148 -16.18 0.62 2.82
C ALA A 148 -16.05 -0.17 1.52
N HIS A 149 -14.91 -0.12 0.83
CA HIS A 149 -14.74 -0.85 -0.43
C HIS A 149 -14.75 -2.36 -0.23
N ASN A 150 -14.01 -2.88 0.76
CA ASN A 150 -14.10 -4.30 1.13
C ASN A 150 -15.53 -4.72 1.50
N ALA A 151 -16.30 -3.89 2.22
CA ALA A 151 -17.69 -4.21 2.54
C ALA A 151 -18.56 -4.35 1.28
N VAL A 152 -18.37 -3.49 0.28
CA VAL A 152 -19.07 -3.58 -1.01
C VAL A 152 -18.62 -4.83 -1.77
N LEU A 153 -17.32 -5.09 -1.87
CA LEU A 153 -16.79 -6.28 -2.51
C LEU A 153 -17.35 -7.55 -1.87
N TRP A 154 -17.36 -7.65 -0.53
CA TRP A 154 -17.95 -8.78 0.17
C TRP A 154 -19.47 -8.86 -0.04
N ALA A 155 -20.20 -7.75 -0.05
CA ALA A 155 -21.65 -7.81 -0.27
C ALA A 155 -22.02 -8.34 -1.66
N HIS A 156 -21.18 -8.11 -2.67
CA HIS A 156 -21.53 -8.33 -4.08
C HIS A 156 -20.76 -9.44 -4.80
N TYR A 157 -19.65 -9.91 -4.27
CA TYR A 157 -18.83 -10.97 -4.87
C TYR A 157 -18.80 -12.22 -4.01
N THR A 158 -18.71 -13.39 -4.64
CA THR A 158 -18.37 -14.65 -3.97
C THR A 158 -16.86 -14.75 -3.71
N ASP A 159 -16.43 -15.63 -2.79
CA ASP A 159 -15.00 -15.81 -2.51
C ASP A 159 -14.19 -16.27 -3.73
N ALA A 160 -14.79 -17.08 -4.61
CA ALA A 160 -14.16 -17.50 -5.85
C ALA A 160 -13.97 -16.34 -6.84
N GLU A 161 -14.93 -15.43 -6.92
CA GLU A 161 -14.80 -14.26 -7.79
C GLU A 161 -13.79 -13.24 -7.22
N LEU A 162 -13.73 -13.07 -5.90
CA LEU A 162 -12.70 -12.24 -5.25
C LEU A 162 -11.31 -12.81 -5.50
N ALA A 163 -11.12 -14.12 -5.34
CA ALA A 163 -9.86 -14.78 -5.63
C ALA A 163 -9.46 -14.61 -7.10
N ALA A 164 -10.40 -14.78 -8.04
CA ALA A 164 -10.13 -14.58 -9.47
C ALA A 164 -9.75 -13.12 -9.81
N LEU A 165 -10.41 -12.14 -9.18
CA LEU A 165 -10.06 -10.72 -9.32
C LEU A 165 -8.65 -10.44 -8.77
N HIS A 166 -8.34 -10.95 -7.58
CA HIS A 166 -7.02 -10.84 -6.96
C HIS A 166 -5.93 -11.46 -7.83
N ASP A 167 -6.14 -12.68 -8.32
CA ASP A 167 -5.17 -13.37 -9.19
C ASP A 167 -4.95 -12.61 -10.50
N ALA A 168 -6.00 -12.03 -11.10
CA ALA A 168 -5.89 -11.22 -12.30
C ALA A 168 -5.07 -9.93 -12.06
N LEU A 169 -5.29 -9.26 -10.92
CA LEU A 169 -4.52 -8.10 -10.50
C LEU A 169 -3.04 -8.49 -10.31
N VAL A 170 -2.76 -9.52 -9.51
CA VAL A 170 -1.40 -9.99 -9.21
C VAL A 170 -0.66 -10.40 -10.49
N ALA A 171 -1.33 -11.06 -11.43
CA ALA A 171 -0.74 -11.45 -12.72
C ALA A 171 -0.39 -10.27 -13.63
N SER A 172 -0.98 -9.09 -13.39
CA SER A 172 -0.67 -7.87 -14.13
C SER A 172 0.58 -7.13 -13.62
N ILE A 173 1.04 -7.46 -12.41
CA ILE A 173 2.17 -6.78 -11.77
C ILE A 173 3.50 -7.31 -12.32
N PRO A 174 4.37 -6.45 -12.89
CA PRO A 174 5.69 -6.87 -13.36
C PRO A 174 6.55 -7.49 -12.24
N PRO A 175 7.43 -8.45 -12.55
CA PRO A 175 8.25 -9.14 -11.54
C PRO A 175 9.08 -8.20 -10.64
N GLU A 176 9.64 -7.14 -11.21
CA GLU A 176 10.43 -6.14 -10.50
C GLU A 176 9.59 -5.35 -9.47
N GLU A 177 8.36 -5.00 -9.82
CA GLU A 177 7.42 -4.34 -8.92
C GLU A 177 6.96 -5.31 -7.83
N MET A 178 6.66 -6.56 -8.19
CA MET A 178 6.30 -7.61 -7.23
C MET A 178 7.41 -7.85 -6.20
N MET A 179 8.68 -7.85 -6.63
CA MET A 179 9.83 -7.95 -5.71
C MET A 179 9.91 -6.76 -4.76
N PHE A 180 9.66 -5.54 -5.25
CA PHE A 180 9.61 -4.35 -4.43
C PHE A 180 8.48 -4.41 -3.39
N VAL A 181 7.27 -4.81 -3.81
CA VAL A 181 6.12 -5.03 -2.92
C VAL A 181 6.47 -6.08 -1.86
N ALA A 182 7.00 -7.24 -2.27
CA ALA A 182 7.32 -8.33 -1.36
C ALA A 182 8.33 -7.93 -0.26
N ARG A 183 9.32 -7.09 -0.60
CA ARG A 183 10.29 -6.53 0.36
C ARG A 183 9.63 -5.75 1.50
N TRP A 184 8.56 -5.00 1.20
CA TRP A 184 7.84 -4.18 2.17
C TRP A 184 6.61 -4.87 2.76
N MET A 185 6.09 -5.89 2.10
CA MET A 185 4.89 -6.59 2.51
C MET A 185 5.19 -7.74 3.48
N ILE A 186 6.02 -8.70 3.05
CA ILE A 186 6.21 -9.98 3.75
C ILE A 186 6.78 -9.78 5.17
N PRO A 187 7.80 -8.94 5.40
CA PRO A 187 8.33 -8.73 6.75
C PRO A 187 7.35 -8.03 7.70
N PHE A 188 6.40 -7.27 7.18
CA PHE A 188 5.49 -6.41 7.94
C PHE A 188 4.09 -7.03 8.15
N MET A 189 3.85 -8.21 7.60
CA MET A 189 2.70 -9.06 7.89
C MET A 189 2.78 -9.73 9.28
N CYS A 190 1.63 -10.10 9.86
CA CYS A 190 1.59 -10.99 11.02
C CYS A 190 2.18 -12.36 10.66
N PRO A 191 2.65 -13.15 11.64
CA PRO A 191 3.15 -14.50 11.38
C PRO A 191 2.17 -15.38 10.59
N CYS A 192 0.87 -15.26 10.88
CA CYS A 192 -0.23 -15.93 10.20
C CYS A 192 -0.30 -15.63 8.69
N GLU A 193 -0.40 -14.34 8.34
CA GLU A 193 -0.49 -13.84 6.97
C GLU A 193 0.76 -14.20 6.16
N ARG A 194 1.93 -13.96 6.75
CA ARG A 194 3.22 -14.29 6.13
C ARG A 194 3.35 -15.78 5.83
N ALA A 195 2.92 -16.65 6.75
CA ALA A 195 2.90 -18.08 6.49
C ALA A 195 1.97 -18.43 5.32
N GLY A 196 0.79 -17.80 5.25
CA GLY A 196 -0.14 -17.96 4.12
C GLY A 196 0.48 -17.60 2.77
N VAL A 197 1.10 -16.41 2.67
CA VAL A 197 1.76 -15.95 1.44
C VAL A 197 2.91 -16.87 1.03
N LEU A 198 3.77 -17.29 1.98
CA LEU A 198 4.90 -18.16 1.67
C LEU A 198 4.46 -19.57 1.23
N LEU A 199 3.36 -20.09 1.79
CA LEU A 199 2.77 -21.36 1.36
C LEU A 199 2.17 -21.25 -0.05
N ASP A 200 1.52 -20.14 -0.38
CA ASP A 200 1.00 -19.89 -1.73
C ASP A 200 2.12 -19.81 -2.77
N ILE A 201 3.18 -19.03 -2.48
CA ILE A 201 4.38 -18.97 -3.33
C ILE A 201 4.99 -20.35 -3.55
N ARG A 202 5.13 -21.15 -2.47
CA ARG A 202 5.65 -22.52 -2.56
C ARG A 202 4.77 -23.41 -3.42
N GLY A 203 3.45 -23.26 -3.35
CA GLY A 203 2.49 -24.02 -4.16
C GLY A 203 2.55 -23.67 -5.65
N LYS A 204 2.93 -22.44 -5.98
CA LYS A 204 3.01 -21.91 -7.36
C LYS A 204 4.41 -22.00 -7.97
N ALA A 205 5.46 -22.23 -7.18
CA ALA A 205 6.83 -22.31 -7.65
C ALA A 205 7.11 -23.59 -8.47
N PRO A 206 7.83 -23.50 -9.61
CA PRO A 206 8.25 -24.68 -10.37
C PRO A 206 9.28 -25.53 -9.60
N ALA A 207 9.21 -26.85 -9.75
CA ALA A 207 10.13 -27.79 -9.08
C ALA A 207 11.47 -27.95 -9.83
N PRO A 208 12.62 -27.99 -9.15
CA PRO A 208 13.07 -27.08 -8.11
C PRO A 208 14.16 -26.11 -8.61
N ALA A 209 14.00 -24.82 -8.33
CA ALA A 209 15.12 -23.94 -8.06
C ALA A 209 15.41 -24.03 -6.54
N PHE A 210 16.46 -24.77 -6.19
CA PHE A 210 17.07 -24.76 -4.84
C PHE A 210 18.37 -23.96 -4.89
#